data_AF-A0A9P0G6C0-F1
#
_entry.id   AF-A0A9P0G6C0-F1
#
_cell.length_a   1.000
_cell.length_b   1.000
_cell.length_c   1.000
_cell.angle_alpha   90.00
_cell.angle_beta   90.00
_cell.angle_gamma   90.00
#
_symmetry.space_group_name_H-M   'P 1'
#
loop_
_entity.id
_entity.type
_entity.pdbx_description
1 polymer ?
#
loop_
_entity_poly.entity_id
_entity_poly.type
_entity_poly.pdbx_seq_one_letter_code
_entity_poly.pdbx_strand_id
1 'polypeptide(L)'
;MLSVNRCVGLVIKVEAQRAPNGATQCYLYQGYHHAQSLCLKDERCVRCGGNHRAALCKRPKTEKATCANCKGDHPASYQGCPKAPKMGASRPPKTVQPRTFNSKQTTAGVSYSQQTAGNY
;
A
#
# COMPACT_ATOMS: atom_id res chain seq x y z
N MET A 1 -16.55 11.65 20.25
CA MET A 1 -16.08 11.84 18.85
C MET A 1 -16.56 13.20 18.39
N LEU A 2 -15.64 14.11 18.05
CA LEU A 2 -16.00 15.44 17.53
C LEU A 2 -16.42 15.29 16.06
N SER A 3 -17.68 15.57 15.76
CA SER A 3 -18.25 15.56 14.42
C SER A 3 -17.96 16.90 13.73
N VAL A 4 -17.04 16.88 12.76
CA VAL A 4 -16.74 18.05 11.93
C VAL A 4 -17.80 18.16 10.83
N ASN A 5 -18.77 19.04 11.04
CA ASN A 5 -19.89 19.20 10.10
C ASN A 5 -19.81 20.51 9.30
N ARG A 6 -18.81 21.36 9.58
CA ARG A 6 -18.54 22.59 8.85
C ARG A 6 -17.06 22.74 8.58
N CYS A 7 -16.72 23.08 7.33
CA CYS A 7 -15.35 23.42 6.92
C CYS A 7 -15.42 24.68 6.06
N VAL A 8 -14.78 25.78 6.48
CA VAL A 8 -14.75 27.08 5.77
C VAL A 8 -16.16 27.54 5.31
N GLY A 9 -17.15 27.42 6.20
CA GLY A 9 -18.54 27.82 5.91
C GLY A 9 -19.40 26.79 5.15
N LEU A 10 -18.79 25.76 4.55
CA LEU A 10 -19.49 24.67 3.86
C LEU A 10 -19.96 23.62 4.87
N VAL A 11 -21.22 23.19 4.72
CA VAL A 11 -21.75 22.05 5.47
C VAL A 11 -21.23 20.77 4.82
N ILE A 12 -20.51 19.95 5.59
CA ILE A 12 -19.89 18.71 5.10
C ILE A 12 -20.41 17.50 5.87
N LYS A 13 -20.42 16.34 5.21
CA LYS A 13 -20.71 15.04 5.81
C LYS A 13 -19.40 14.25 5.87
N VAL A 14 -18.93 13.94 7.07
CA VAL A 14 -17.75 13.09 7.27
C VAL A 14 -18.22 11.64 7.35
N GLU A 15 -17.80 10.84 6.38
CA GLU A 15 -18.04 9.40 6.36
C GLU A 15 -16.73 8.64 6.57
N ALA A 16 -16.82 7.40 7.06
CA ALA A 16 -15.65 6.53 7.14
C ALA A 16 -15.15 6.23 5.72
N GLN A 17 -13.83 6.34 5.52
CA GLN A 17 -13.21 5.95 4.26
C GLN A 17 -13.53 4.48 3.98
N ARG A 18 -14.13 4.20 2.82
CA ARG A 18 -14.39 2.84 2.38
C ARG A 18 -13.06 2.09 2.20
N ALA A 19 -12.93 0.94 2.85
CA ALA A 19 -11.77 0.09 2.65
C ALA A 19 -11.67 -0.28 1.15
N PRO A 20 -10.47 -0.21 0.56
CA PRO A 20 -10.29 -0.59 -0.84
C PRO A 20 -10.65 -2.07 -1.02
N ASN A 21 -11.35 -2.36 -2.11
CA ASN A 21 -11.67 -3.72 -2.48
C ASN A 21 -10.41 -4.35 -3.10
N GLY A 22 -9.83 -5.35 -2.45
CA GLY A 22 -8.69 -6.12 -2.98
C GLY A 22 -7.44 -6.02 -2.12
N ALA A 23 -6.46 -6.87 -2.43
CA ALA A 23 -5.16 -6.84 -1.77
C ALA A 23 -4.35 -5.60 -2.20
N THR A 24 -3.56 -5.05 -1.29
CA THR A 24 -2.60 -3.99 -1.59
C THR A 24 -1.69 -4.39 -2.75
N GLN A 25 -1.65 -3.59 -3.81
CA GLN A 25 -0.75 -3.77 -4.94
C GLN A 25 0.49 -2.89 -4.78
N CYS A 26 1.66 -3.47 -5.06
CA CYS A 26 2.92 -2.74 -5.13
C CYS A 26 3.06 -2.10 -6.50
N TYR A 27 3.07 -0.77 -6.57
CA TYR A 27 3.21 -0.05 -7.85
C TYR A 27 4.59 -0.16 -8.51
N LEU A 28 5.60 -0.64 -7.78
CA LEU A 28 6.95 -0.84 -8.31
C LEU A 28 7.06 -2.20 -9.02
N TYR A 29 6.69 -3.30 -8.38
CA TYR A 29 6.80 -4.66 -8.93
C TYR A 29 5.48 -5.23 -9.48
N GLN A 30 4.35 -4.53 -9.30
CA GLN A 30 2.97 -4.91 -9.67
C GLN A 30 2.36 -6.11 -8.92
N GLY A 31 3.13 -6.74 -8.03
CA GLY A 31 2.67 -7.83 -7.18
C GLY A 31 1.74 -7.37 -6.04
N TYR A 32 1.25 -8.32 -5.26
CA TYR A 32 0.29 -8.06 -4.19
C TYR A 32 0.92 -8.17 -2.78
N HIS A 33 0.15 -7.81 -1.76
CA HIS A 33 0.42 -7.93 -0.31
C HIS A 33 1.37 -6.91 0.33
N HIS A 34 1.98 -6.01 -0.45
CA HIS A 34 2.84 -4.97 0.09
C HIS A 34 2.73 -3.67 -0.72
N ALA A 35 3.04 -2.56 -0.06
CA ALA A 35 3.14 -1.26 -0.70
C ALA A 35 4.53 -1.06 -1.33
N GLN A 36 4.64 -0.11 -2.24
CA GLN A 36 5.90 0.23 -2.91
C GLN A 36 7.02 0.62 -1.94
N SER A 37 6.70 1.28 -0.81
CA SER A 37 7.68 1.69 0.20
C SER A 37 8.44 0.53 0.85
N LEU A 38 7.86 -0.67 0.85
CA LEU A 38 8.46 -1.89 1.40
C LEU A 38 8.93 -2.87 0.31
N CYS A 39 8.98 -2.41 -0.94
CA CYS A 39 9.35 -3.28 -2.06
C CYS A 39 10.87 -3.34 -2.22
N LEU A 40 11.40 -4.57 -2.16
CA LEU A 40 12.82 -4.87 -2.42
C LEU A 40 13.04 -5.57 -3.77
N LYS A 41 11.99 -5.63 -4.61
CA LYS A 41 12.04 -6.32 -5.91
C LYS A 41 12.31 -5.32 -7.03
N ASP A 42 12.75 -5.83 -8.17
CA ASP A 42 12.92 -5.03 -9.38
C ASP A 42 11.61 -4.40 -9.85
N GLU A 43 11.72 -3.29 -10.57
CA GLU A 43 10.54 -2.65 -11.14
C GLU A 43 9.94 -3.44 -12.31
N ARG A 44 8.61 -3.42 -12.40
CA ARG A 44 7.86 -4.00 -13.52
C ARG A 44 6.85 -3.01 -14.07
N CYS A 45 6.78 -2.95 -15.38
CA CYS A 45 5.84 -2.09 -16.08
C CYS A 45 4.41 -2.62 -15.94
N VAL A 46 3.49 -1.80 -15.45
CA VAL A 46 2.06 -2.13 -15.34
C VAL A 46 1.41 -2.46 -16.69
N ARG A 47 1.93 -1.89 -17.78
CA ARG A 47 1.37 -2.01 -19.14
C ARG A 47 1.84 -3.27 -19.86
N CYS A 48 3.10 -3.66 -19.71
CA CYS A 48 3.69 -4.74 -20.51
C CYS A 48 4.42 -5.82 -19.70
N GLY A 49 4.57 -5.63 -18.39
CA GLY A 49 5.26 -6.58 -17.52
C GLY A 49 6.78 -6.68 -17.69
N GLY A 50 7.40 -5.77 -18.46
CA GLY A 50 8.85 -5.69 -18.62
C GLY A 50 9.56 -5.02 -17.43
N ASN A 51 10.87 -5.22 -17.32
CA ASN A 51 11.72 -4.71 -16.23
C ASN A 51 12.06 -3.22 -16.43
N HIS A 52 11.06 -2.36 -16.28
CA HIS A 52 11.19 -0.91 -16.33
C HIS A 52 9.94 -0.24 -15.73
N ARG A 53 10.06 1.03 -15.31
CA ARG A 53 8.89 1.84 -14.94
C ARG A 53 7.96 2.10 -16.10
N ALA A 54 6.66 2.23 -15.82
CA ALA A 54 5.65 2.54 -16.83
C ALA A 54 5.93 3.81 -17.64
N ALA A 55 6.61 4.80 -17.04
CA ALA A 55 7.05 6.04 -17.70
C ALA A 55 8.12 5.81 -18.78
N LEU A 56 8.96 4.77 -18.62
CA LEU A 56 10.03 4.40 -19.56
C LEU A 56 9.55 3.36 -20.59
N CYS A 57 8.25 3.05 -20.62
CA CYS A 57 7.72 2.03 -21.49
C CYS A 57 7.68 2.50 -22.95
N LYS A 58 8.52 1.88 -23.79
CA LYS A 58 8.60 2.15 -25.23
C LYS A 58 7.40 1.63 -26.03
N ARG A 59 6.59 0.73 -25.44
CA ARG A 59 5.43 0.17 -26.15
C ARG A 59 4.36 1.26 -26.37
N PRO A 60 3.80 1.36 -27.59
CA PRO A 60 2.78 2.34 -27.89
C PRO A 60 1.52 2.09 -27.05
N LYS A 61 0.72 3.13 -26.81
CA LYS A 61 -0.52 3.02 -26.00
C LYS A 61 -1.63 2.23 -26.71
N THR A 62 -1.53 2.06 -28.02
CA THR A 62 -2.46 1.32 -28.87
C THR A 62 -2.26 -0.19 -28.80
N GLU A 63 -1.08 -0.66 -28.39
CA GLU A 63 -0.81 -2.08 -28.24
C GLU A 63 -1.51 -2.67 -27.01
N LYS A 64 -1.86 -3.97 -27.13
CA LYS A 64 -2.46 -4.72 -26.03
C LYS A 64 -1.53 -4.76 -24.82
N ALA A 65 -2.10 -4.46 -23.65
CA ALA A 65 -1.41 -4.59 -22.39
C ALA A 65 -1.16 -6.07 -22.05
N THR A 66 -0.06 -6.33 -21.36
CA THR A 66 0.31 -7.67 -20.90
C THR A 66 0.52 -7.63 -19.40
N CYS A 67 -0.21 -8.47 -18.67
CA CYS A 67 -0.20 -8.47 -17.22
C CYS A 67 1.13 -8.98 -16.68
N ALA A 68 1.78 -8.24 -15.77
CA ALA A 68 3.01 -8.67 -15.11
C ALA A 68 2.84 -9.95 -14.26
N ASN A 69 1.62 -10.23 -13.78
CA ASN A 69 1.32 -11.29 -12.82
C ASN A 69 0.80 -12.57 -13.48
N CYS A 70 -0.16 -12.47 -14.42
CA CYS A 70 -0.76 -13.63 -15.11
C CYS A 70 -0.43 -13.74 -16.60
N LYS A 71 0.30 -12.77 -17.17
CA LYS A 71 0.63 -12.69 -18.60
C LYS A 71 -0.57 -12.59 -19.56
N GLY A 72 -1.78 -12.35 -19.05
CA GLY A 72 -2.98 -12.13 -19.87
C GLY A 72 -3.06 -10.73 -20.51
N ASP A 73 -4.04 -10.57 -21.40
CA ASP A 73 -4.32 -9.37 -22.21
C ASP A 73 -4.96 -8.22 -21.41
N HIS A 74 -4.36 -7.85 -20.29
CA HIS A 74 -4.81 -6.74 -19.45
C HIS A 74 -3.62 -6.13 -18.69
N PRO A 75 -3.69 -4.87 -18.25
CA PRO A 75 -2.65 -4.29 -17.40
C PRO A 75 -2.60 -4.97 -16.04
N ALA A 76 -1.45 -4.90 -15.36
CA ALA A 76 -1.29 -5.51 -14.05
C ALA A 76 -2.18 -4.88 -12.95
N SER A 77 -2.68 -3.66 -13.16
CA SER A 77 -3.63 -2.96 -12.28
C SER A 77 -5.08 -3.45 -12.39
N TYR A 78 -5.38 -4.37 -13.31
CA TYR A 78 -6.73 -4.88 -13.50
C TYR A 78 -7.18 -5.72 -12.30
N GLN A 79 -8.30 -5.32 -11.67
CA GLN A 79 -8.85 -5.95 -10.47
C GLN A 79 -9.37 -7.38 -10.71
N GLY A 80 -9.79 -7.68 -11.94
CA GLY A 80 -10.26 -9.02 -12.34
C GLY A 80 -9.15 -9.99 -12.71
N CYS A 81 -7.88 -9.69 -12.40
CA CYS A 81 -6.77 -10.58 -12.70
C CYS A 81 -6.97 -11.94 -11.99
N PRO A 82 -6.83 -13.09 -12.67
CA PRO A 82 -6.98 -14.40 -12.04
C PRO A 82 -5.92 -14.71 -10.97
N LYS A 83 -4.79 -13.99 -11.00
CA LYS A 83 -3.73 -14.05 -9.98
C LYS A 83 -3.94 -13.03 -8.85
N ALA A 84 -4.96 -12.17 -8.93
CA ALA A 84 -5.29 -11.27 -7.83
C ALA A 84 -5.76 -12.09 -6.62
N PRO A 85 -5.25 -11.81 -5.40
CA PRO A 85 -5.73 -12.47 -4.20
C PRO A 85 -7.22 -12.19 -4.02
N LYS A 86 -8.02 -13.25 -3.93
CA LYS A 86 -9.39 -13.12 -3.47
C LYS A 86 -9.34 -12.76 -1.99
N MET A 87 -9.82 -11.58 -1.63
CA MET A 87 -10.03 -11.29 -0.22
C MET A 87 -11.17 -12.21 0.23
N GLY A 88 -10.85 -13.19 1.06
CA GLY A 88 -11.86 -13.97 1.78
C GLY A 88 -12.71 -13.04 2.64
N ALA A 89 -13.92 -13.48 2.99
CA ALA A 89 -14.76 -12.77 3.94
C ALA A 89 -13.91 -12.32 5.13
N SER A 90 -13.97 -11.02 5.42
CA SER A 90 -13.23 -10.36 6.48
C SER A 90 -13.14 -11.29 7.69
N ARG A 91 -11.93 -11.73 8.04
CA ARG A 91 -11.74 -12.38 9.34
C ARG A 91 -12.30 -11.40 10.37
N PRO A 92 -13.13 -11.84 11.33
CA PRO A 92 -13.65 -10.94 12.35
C PRO A 92 -12.47 -10.15 12.93
N PRO A 93 -12.64 -8.85 13.17
CA PRO A 93 -11.57 -8.01 13.69
C PRO A 93 -10.98 -8.74 14.90
N LYS A 94 -9.70 -9.13 14.81
CA LYS A 94 -9.00 -9.62 15.99
C LYS A 94 -9.15 -8.52 17.01
N THR A 95 -9.77 -8.81 18.15
CA THR A 95 -9.80 -7.90 19.30
C THR A 95 -8.36 -7.47 19.54
N VAL A 96 -8.01 -6.25 19.14
CA VAL A 96 -6.71 -5.68 19.46
C VAL A 96 -6.83 -5.42 20.95
N GLN A 97 -6.28 -6.32 21.76
CA GLN A 97 -6.17 -6.07 23.19
C GLN A 97 -5.43 -4.74 23.33
N PRO A 98 -5.93 -3.79 24.15
CA PRO A 98 -5.24 -2.54 24.37
C PRO A 98 -3.81 -2.85 24.80
N ARG A 99 -2.83 -2.40 24.02
CA ARG A 99 -1.43 -2.46 24.45
C ARG A 99 -1.32 -1.57 25.67
N THR A 100 -1.21 -2.17 26.85
CA THR A 100 -0.85 -1.48 28.07
C THR A 100 0.53 -0.87 27.88
N PHE A 101 0.58 0.45 27.71
CA PHE A 101 1.82 1.19 27.68
C PHE A 101 2.38 1.20 29.11
N ASN A 102 3.25 0.24 29.43
CA ASN A 102 3.89 0.21 30.74
C ASN A 102 4.93 1.34 30.79
N SER A 103 4.55 2.47 31.41
CA SER A 103 5.35 3.69 31.58
C SER A 103 6.60 3.53 32.48
N LYS A 104 7.12 2.32 32.69
CA LYS A 104 8.18 2.07 33.68
C LYS A 104 9.61 2.04 33.13
N GLN A 105 9.86 2.57 31.93
CA GLN A 105 11.22 2.79 31.43
C GLN A 105 11.33 4.12 30.66
N THR A 106 11.18 5.23 31.38
CA THR A 106 11.77 6.52 30.98
C THR A 106 12.75 6.91 32.07
N THR A 107 14.03 6.57 31.89
CA THR A 107 15.10 7.29 32.58
C THR A 107 15.11 8.70 32.00
N ALA A 108 14.85 9.68 32.86
CA ALA A 108 14.85 11.08 32.49
C ALA A 108 16.23 11.47 31.93
N GLY A 109 16.26 12.10 30.74
CA GLY A 109 17.38 12.95 30.35
C GLY A 109 18.31 12.49 29.21
N VAL A 110 17.93 11.58 28.31
CA VAL A 110 18.79 11.25 27.14
C VAL A 110 18.26 11.91 25.86
N SER A 111 19.03 12.85 25.30
CA SER A 111 18.76 13.52 24.03
C SER A 111 19.09 12.64 22.82
N TYR A 112 18.27 12.73 21.77
CA TYR A 112 18.31 11.95 20.52
C TYR A 112 19.67 11.95 19.78
N SER A 113 20.55 12.92 20.04
CA SER A 113 21.83 13.09 19.35
C SER A 113 22.93 12.10 19.74
N GLN A 114 22.72 11.20 20.71
CA GLN A 114 23.78 10.29 21.21
C GLN A 114 23.67 8.85 20.72
N GLN A 115 22.71 8.51 19.85
CA GLN A 115 22.46 7.11 19.43
C GLN A 115 23.17 6.67 18.13
N THR A 116 24.28 7.30 17.74
CA THR A 116 25.12 6.79 16.63
C THR A 116 26.54 6.54 17.09
N ALA A 117 26.74 5.47 17.85
CA ALA A 117 28.06 4.87 18.03
C ALA A 117 27.90 3.36 18.25
N GLY A 118 28.24 2.57 17.24
CA GLY A 118 28.53 1.15 17.40
C GLY A 118 27.49 0.19 16.81
N ASN A 119 27.69 -0.17 15.54
CA ASN A 119 27.89 -1.57 15.12
C ASN A 119 28.09 -1.61 13.60
N TYR A 120 29.36 -1.58 13.20
CA TYR A 120 29.83 -2.20 11.96
C TYR A 120 30.29 -3.62 12.30
#